data_AF-A0A969MR36-F1
#
_entry.id   AF-A0A969MR36-F1
#
_cell.length_a   1.000
_cell.length_b   1.000
_cell.length_c   1.000
_cell.angle_alpha   90.00
_cell.angle_beta   90.00
_cell.angle_gamma   90.00
#
_symmetry.space_group_name_H-M   'P 1'
#
loop_
_entity.id
_entity.type
_entity.pdbx_description
1 polymer ?
#
loop_
_entity_poly.entity_id
_entity_poly.type
_entity_poly.pdbx_seq_one_letter_code
_entity_poly.pdbx_strand_id
1 'polypeptide(L)'
;MSKKFEREQKIVDRLERENRELKQKLRQLTNSIRRLSKGHKKLQEIEEPEELKREVRKVAEKICFECNLGTLQLQTILDKYYRSCNNCNYRTRAKNLKDLKKLWGKKI
;
A
#
# COMPACT_ATOMS: atom_id res chain seq x y z
N MET A 1 -34.62 -60.61 11.28
CA MET A 1 -33.68 -59.78 10.49
C MET A 1 -32.31 -60.45 10.46
N SER A 2 -31.59 -60.37 9.33
CA SER A 2 -30.27 -61.01 9.18
C SER A 2 -29.17 -60.22 9.89
N LYS A 3 -28.21 -60.90 10.55
CA LYS A 3 -27.03 -60.28 11.19
C LYS A 3 -26.22 -59.38 10.23
N LYS A 4 -26.30 -59.63 8.93
CA LYS A 4 -25.68 -58.79 7.89
C LYS A 4 -26.32 -57.40 7.82
N PHE A 5 -27.65 -57.34 7.86
CA PHE A 5 -28.41 -56.10 7.80
C PHE A 5 -28.13 -55.18 9.00
N GLU A 6 -28.05 -55.73 10.21
CA GLU A 6 -27.70 -54.95 11.41
C GLU A 6 -26.29 -54.35 11.35
N ARG A 7 -25.33 -55.05 10.74
CA ARG A 7 -23.96 -54.54 10.55
C ARG A 7 -23.94 -53.41 9.54
N GLU A 8 -24.65 -53.56 8.43
CA GLU A 8 -24.78 -52.54 7.39
C GLU A 8 -25.45 -51.28 7.95
N GLN A 9 -26.53 -51.42 8.74
CA GLN A 9 -27.19 -50.29 9.38
C GLN A 9 -26.25 -49.51 10.32
N LYS A 10 -25.44 -50.21 11.14
CA LYS A 10 -24.46 -49.57 12.02
C LYS A 10 -23.37 -48.79 11.25
N ILE A 11 -23.01 -49.27 10.06
CA ILE A 11 -22.06 -48.57 9.18
C ILE A 11 -22.71 -47.31 8.62
N VAL A 12 -23.95 -47.40 8.14
CA VAL A 12 -24.71 -46.24 7.65
C VAL A 12 -24.85 -45.18 8.75
N ASP A 13 -25.26 -45.55 9.96
CA ASP A 13 -25.41 -44.61 11.08
C ASP A 13 -24.08 -43.95 11.49
N ARG A 14 -22.95 -44.64 11.29
CA ARG A 14 -21.61 -44.07 11.52
C ARG A 14 -21.27 -43.06 10.42
N LEU A 15 -21.43 -43.44 9.16
CA LEU A 15 -21.15 -42.59 8.01
C LEU A 15 -22.02 -41.32 8.02
N GLU A 16 -23.28 -41.42 8.42
CA GLU A 16 -24.15 -40.25 8.54
C GLU A 16 -23.70 -39.27 9.64
N ARG A 17 -23.12 -39.78 10.74
CA ARG A 17 -22.54 -38.94 11.79
C ARG A 17 -21.28 -38.24 11.29
N GLU A 18 -20.37 -38.98 10.68
CA GLU A 18 -19.15 -38.43 10.09
C GLU A 18 -19.47 -37.37 9.03
N ASN A 19 -20.46 -37.62 8.17
CA ASN A 19 -20.88 -36.68 7.14
C ASN A 19 -21.47 -35.39 7.74
N ARG A 20 -22.23 -35.50 8.84
CA ARG A 20 -22.74 -34.33 9.57
C ARG A 20 -21.61 -33.50 10.17
N GLU A 21 -20.62 -34.13 10.79
CA GLU A 21 -19.45 -33.45 11.35
C GLU A 21 -18.61 -32.76 10.27
N LEU A 22 -18.35 -33.45 9.15
CA LEU A 22 -17.61 -32.90 8.02
C LEU A 22 -18.32 -31.65 7.46
N LYS A 23 -19.65 -31.69 7.27
CA LYS A 23 -20.43 -30.52 6.85
C LYS A 23 -20.32 -29.35 7.82
N GLN A 24 -20.23 -29.62 9.12
CA GLN A 24 -20.04 -28.57 10.12
C GLN A 24 -18.65 -27.94 10.04
N LYS A 25 -17.59 -28.77 9.93
CA LYS A 25 -16.21 -28.30 9.73
C LYS A 25 -16.07 -27.47 8.45
N LEU A 26 -16.69 -27.91 7.36
CA LEU A 26 -16.68 -27.20 6.07
C LEU A 26 -17.31 -25.81 6.21
N ARG A 27 -18.46 -25.68 6.89
CA ARG A 27 -19.09 -24.38 7.16
C ARG A 27 -18.21 -23.45 7.99
N GLN A 28 -17.52 -23.99 8.99
CA GLN A 28 -16.59 -23.21 9.82
C GLN A 28 -15.41 -22.68 8.98
N LEU A 29 -14.78 -23.53 8.18
CA LEU A 29 -13.66 -23.14 7.31
C LEU A 29 -14.07 -22.08 6.28
N THR A 30 -15.22 -22.26 5.63
CA THR A 30 -15.75 -21.26 4.67
C THR A 30 -15.95 -19.90 5.33
N ASN A 31 -16.44 -19.87 6.57
CA ASN A 31 -16.60 -18.63 7.33
C ASN A 31 -15.25 -17.99 7.69
N SER A 32 -14.27 -18.80 8.08
CA SER A 32 -12.90 -18.32 8.36
C SER A 32 -12.25 -17.72 7.12
N ILE A 33 -12.35 -18.40 5.97
CA ILE A 33 -11.85 -17.89 4.69
C ILE A 33 -12.54 -16.55 4.36
N ARG A 34 -13.87 -16.47 4.47
CA ARG A 34 -14.61 -15.22 4.19
C ARG A 34 -14.16 -14.06 5.08
N ARG A 35 -13.84 -14.31 6.35
CA ARG A 35 -13.31 -13.29 7.28
C ARG A 35 -11.90 -12.86 6.88
N LEU A 36 -11.02 -13.81 6.59
CA LEU A 36 -9.65 -13.54 6.15
C LEU A 36 -9.62 -12.75 4.84
N SER A 37 -10.44 -13.11 3.85
CA SER A 37 -10.54 -12.37 2.60
C SER A 37 -11.03 -10.94 2.80
N LYS A 38 -11.94 -10.69 3.75
CA LYS A 38 -12.34 -9.33 4.11
C LYS A 38 -11.20 -8.55 4.77
N GLY A 39 -10.44 -9.19 5.66
CA GLY A 39 -9.25 -8.60 6.29
C GLY A 39 -8.17 -8.24 5.26
N HIS A 40 -7.90 -9.15 4.32
CA HIS A 40 -6.92 -8.94 3.25
C HIS A 40 -7.29 -7.77 2.34
N LYS A 41 -8.58 -7.61 1.99
CA LYS A 41 -9.03 -6.43 1.22
C LYS A 41 -8.79 -5.13 1.97
N LYS A 42 -9.08 -5.10 3.28
CA LYS A 42 -8.80 -3.92 4.12
C LYS A 42 -7.31 -3.63 4.23
N LEU A 43 -6.46 -4.66 4.26
CA LEU A 43 -5.00 -4.48 4.28
C LEU A 43 -4.45 -3.99 2.94
N GLN A 44 -5.05 -4.40 1.81
CA GLN A 44 -4.73 -3.83 0.50
C GLN A 44 -5.15 -2.36 0.38
N GLU A 45 -6.21 -1.93 1.04
CA GLU A 45 -6.54 -0.50 1.17
C GLU A 45 -5.50 0.27 2.02
N ILE A 46 -4.69 -0.45 2.82
CA ILE A 46 -3.62 0.09 3.67
C ILE A 46 -2.24 -0.05 3.00
N GLU A 47 -2.13 -0.62 1.79
CA GLU A 47 -0.87 -0.67 1.02
C GLU A 47 -0.43 0.75 0.64
N GLU A 48 0.45 1.29 1.49
CA GLU A 48 1.27 2.50 1.38
C GLU A 48 0.56 3.76 0.86
N PRO A 49 0.47 4.83 1.67
CA PRO A 49 -0.23 6.03 1.25
C PRO A 49 0.50 6.56 0.02
N GLU A 50 -0.15 6.53 -1.13
CA GLU A 50 0.34 7.19 -2.32
C GLU A 50 0.63 8.68 -2.03
N GLU A 51 0.00 9.21 -0.98
CA GLU A 51 0.30 10.46 -0.31
C GLU A 51 1.72 10.53 0.28
N LEU A 52 2.16 9.53 1.05
CA LEU A 52 3.52 9.46 1.60
C LEU A 52 4.56 9.36 0.49
N LYS A 53 4.32 8.54 -0.55
CA LYS A 53 5.19 8.49 -1.74
C LYS A 53 5.27 9.83 -2.46
N ARG A 54 4.14 10.54 -2.57
CA ARG A 54 4.11 11.91 -3.13
C ARG A 54 4.88 12.89 -2.26
N GLU A 55 4.75 12.82 -0.94
CA GLU A 55 5.48 13.70 -0.02
C GLU A 55 6.99 13.44 -0.06
N VAL A 56 7.41 12.18 -0.04
CA VAL A 56 8.82 11.79 -0.19
C VAL A 56 9.38 12.30 -1.52
N ARG A 57 8.64 12.17 -2.63
CA ARG A 57 9.06 12.73 -3.94
C ARG A 57 9.21 14.25 -3.89
N LYS A 58 8.25 14.99 -3.30
CA LYS A 58 8.33 16.45 -3.18
C LYS A 58 9.54 16.91 -2.35
N VAL A 59 9.91 16.15 -1.33
CA VAL A 59 11.08 16.45 -0.49
C VAL A 59 12.36 16.14 -1.27
N ALA A 60 12.45 14.97 -1.91
CA ALA A 60 13.60 14.56 -2.71
C ALA A 60 13.90 15.55 -3.86
N GLU A 61 12.87 16.10 -4.51
CA GLU A 61 13.01 17.11 -5.57
C GLU A 61 13.64 18.44 -5.11
N LYS A 62 13.71 18.67 -3.79
CA LYS A 62 14.33 19.86 -3.19
C LYS A 62 15.74 19.59 -2.67
N ILE A 63 16.19 18.35 -2.61
CA ILE A 63 17.54 18.02 -2.15
C ILE A 63 18.53 18.36 -3.27
N CYS A 64 19.66 18.95 -2.88
CA CYS A 64 20.75 19.23 -3.81
C CYS A 64 21.43 17.92 -4.22
N PHE A 65 21.34 17.55 -5.49
CA PHE A 65 21.93 16.30 -5.98
C PHE A 65 23.47 16.29 -5.97
N GLU A 66 24.13 17.45 -5.99
CA GLU A 66 25.59 17.54 -5.94
C GLU A 66 26.15 17.20 -4.56
N CYS A 67 25.49 17.66 -3.49
CA CYS A 67 26.02 17.51 -2.13
C CYS A 67 25.16 16.65 -1.20
N ASN A 68 23.93 16.31 -1.59
CA ASN A 68 22.92 15.56 -0.82
C ASN A 68 22.63 16.06 0.62
N LEU A 69 23.20 17.20 1.00
CA LEU A 69 23.12 17.78 2.34
C LEU A 69 22.32 19.09 2.36
N GLY A 70 22.32 19.81 1.24
CA GLY A 70 21.61 21.08 1.11
C GLY A 70 20.26 20.96 0.41
N THR A 71 19.46 22.01 0.56
CA THR A 71 18.21 22.19 -0.19
C THR A 71 18.39 23.24 -1.28
N LEU A 72 17.78 22.98 -2.44
CA LEU A 72 17.71 23.91 -3.55
C LEU A 72 16.68 24.99 -3.25
N GLN A 73 17.11 26.24 -3.21
CA GLN A 73 16.26 27.42 -3.04
C GLN A 73 16.15 28.19 -4.35
N LEU A 74 14.99 28.81 -4.57
CA LEU A 74 14.79 29.69 -5.72
C LEU A 74 15.45 31.05 -5.48
N GLN A 75 16.29 31.48 -6.41
CA GLN A 75 16.89 32.81 -6.43
C GLN A 75 16.63 33.49 -7.77
N THR A 76 16.35 34.79 -7.73
CA THR A 76 16.22 35.64 -8.91
C THR A 76 17.50 36.47 -9.04
N ILE A 77 18.15 36.40 -10.20
CA ILE A 77 19.38 37.11 -10.51
C ILE A 77 19.25 37.68 -11.91
N LEU A 78 19.32 39.01 -12.05
CA LEU A 78 19.22 39.71 -13.34
C LEU A 78 18.02 39.22 -14.18
N ASP A 79 16.84 39.23 -13.55
CA ASP A 79 15.55 38.78 -14.13
C ASP A 79 15.50 37.33 -14.62
N LYS A 80 16.47 36.50 -14.21
CA LYS A 80 16.51 35.05 -14.47
C LYS A 80 16.37 34.26 -13.18
N TYR A 81 15.69 33.12 -13.27
CA TYR A 81 15.44 32.23 -12.14
C TYR A 81 16.48 31.10 -12.06
N TYR A 82 17.00 30.88 -10.86
CA TYR A 82 17.97 29.84 -10.56
C TYR A 82 17.54 29.01 -9.35
N ARG A 83 17.88 27.73 -9.36
CA ARG A 83 17.89 26.88 -8.17
C ARG A 83 19.32 26.88 -7.63
N SER A 84 19.51 27.45 -6.45
CA SER A 84 20.81 27.49 -5.77
C SER A 84 20.75 26.63 -4.53
N CYS A 85 21.75 25.80 -4.30
CA CYS A 85 21.87 25.05 -3.05
C CYS A 85 22.26 25.98 -1.91
N ASN A 86 21.67 25.79 -0.72
CA ASN A 86 22.01 26.56 0.48
C ASN A 86 23.26 26.04 1.20
N ASN A 87 23.76 24.85 0.86
CA ASN A 87 24.89 24.20 1.52
C ASN A 87 26.13 24.08 0.63
N CYS A 88 25.96 24.16 -0.69
CA CYS A 88 27.08 24.19 -1.62
C CYS A 88 26.82 25.24 -2.69
N ASN A 89 27.87 25.73 -3.36
CA ASN A 89 27.76 26.74 -4.40
C ASN A 89 27.12 26.22 -5.71
N TYR A 90 26.47 25.05 -5.67
CA TYR A 90 25.76 24.51 -6.81
C TYR A 90 24.58 25.39 -7.21
N ARG A 91 24.49 25.67 -8.51
CA ARG A 91 23.44 26.50 -9.10
C ARG A 91 23.06 25.97 -10.47
N THR A 92 21.76 25.90 -10.74
CA THR A 92 21.24 25.55 -12.06
C THR A 92 20.10 26.47 -12.50
N ARG A 93 19.96 26.67 -13.80
CA ARG A 93 18.95 27.56 -14.38
C ARG A 93 17.57 26.89 -14.30
N ALA A 94 16.59 27.59 -13.74
CA ALA A 94 15.20 27.12 -13.72
C ALA A 94 14.53 27.45 -15.07
N LYS A 95 13.85 26.47 -15.68
CA LYS A 95 13.31 26.61 -17.04
C LYS A 95 12.10 27.55 -17.12
N ASN A 96 11.21 27.63 -16.12
CA ASN A 96 10.03 28.54 -16.12
C ASN A 96 9.45 28.81 -14.71
N LEU A 97 8.76 29.96 -14.53
CA LEU A 97 8.01 30.32 -13.30
C LEU A 97 6.89 29.33 -12.95
N LYS A 98 6.29 28.67 -13.96
CA LYS A 98 5.22 27.68 -13.78
C LYS A 98 5.72 26.39 -13.12
N ASP A 99 6.94 25.95 -13.43
CA ASP A 99 7.57 24.80 -12.76
C ASP A 99 7.92 25.12 -11.30
N LEU A 100 8.14 26.40 -11.00
CA LEU A 100 8.41 26.90 -9.65
C LEU A 100 7.15 26.95 -8.77
N LYS A 101 5.98 27.29 -9.34
CA LYS A 101 4.67 27.26 -8.64
C LYS A 101 4.24 25.84 -8.26
N LYS A 102 4.50 24.84 -9.11
CA LYS A 102 4.13 23.43 -8.87
C LYS A 102 4.89 22.78 -7.70
N LEU A 103 6.16 23.13 -7.50
CA LEU A 103 7.05 22.50 -6.52
C LEU A 103 7.00 23.14 -5.11
N TRP A 104 6.55 24.40 -5.01
CA TRP A 104 6.65 25.19 -3.78
C TRP A 104 5.32 25.62 -3.17
N GLY A 105 4.19 25.26 -3.78
CA GLY A 105 2.86 25.33 -3.15
C GLY A 105 2.37 26.73 -2.71
N LYS A 106 3.14 27.79 -2.94
CA LYS A 106 2.76 29.15 -2.55
C LYS A 106 1.78 29.72 -3.58
N LYS A 107 0.50 29.72 -3.22
CA LYS A 107 -0.42 30.79 -3.64
C LYS A 107 0.11 32.07 -2.98
N ILE A 108 0.52 33.03 -3.80
CA ILE A 108 0.63 34.44 -3.39
C ILE A 108 -0.78 35.02 -3.53
#